data_AF-A0A8H5ANR9-F1
#
_entry.id   AF-A0A8H5ANR9-F1
#
_cell.length_a   1.000
_cell.length_b   1.000
_cell.length_c   1.000
_cell.angle_alpha   90.00
_cell.angle_beta   90.00
_cell.angle_gamma   90.00
#
_symmetry.space_group_name_H-M   'P 1'
#
loop_
_entity.id
_entity.type
_entity.pdbx_description
1 polymer ?
#
loop_
_entity_poly.entity_id
_entity_poly.type
_entity_poly.pdbx_seq_one_letter_code
_entity_poly.pdbx_strand_id
1 'polypeptide(L)'
;MGELSILMRSPKKNLRQLRCIYDVMQFEMPKVRQLLALATISTAAPNAPAMGTRVCSSYRVAYGILLAMTAVIGHTLRIWDTDLTLVGNSHDCVDECIALVEQCESARPYGANFVPDFLTMVWAATTDGYRNDEMAEYLVDYEKDSIGADFMGQAMSIRERLFAMEARETAEEVKLVLDPALESLVKGPVVSVQEIQPAVSECVIL
;
A
#
# COMPACT_ATOMS: atom_id res chain seq x y z
N MET A 1 -9.07 -13.61 -5.79
CA MET A 1 -8.41 -12.53 -6.55
C MET A 1 -9.38 -11.44 -7.01
N GLY A 2 -10.50 -11.76 -7.66
CA GLY A 2 -11.48 -10.74 -8.10
C GLY A 2 -12.18 -9.97 -6.97
N GLU A 3 -12.28 -10.55 -5.77
CA GLU A 3 -12.87 -9.87 -4.62
C GLU A 3 -12.01 -8.70 -4.12
N LEU A 4 -10.68 -8.86 -4.07
CA LEU A 4 -9.78 -7.79 -3.63
C LEU A 4 -9.91 -6.55 -4.51
N SER A 5 -10.05 -6.70 -5.83
CA SER A 5 -10.21 -5.56 -6.73
C SER A 5 -11.53 -4.81 -6.51
N ILE A 6 -12.56 -5.49 -6.01
CA ILE A 6 -13.82 -4.86 -5.60
C ILE A 6 -13.60 -4.08 -4.30
N LEU A 7 -12.94 -4.68 -3.30
CA LEU A 7 -12.66 -4.03 -2.02
C LEU A 7 -11.81 -2.75 -2.19
N MET A 8 -10.79 -2.83 -3.04
CA MET A 8 -9.86 -1.73 -3.37
C MET A 8 -10.49 -0.59 -4.18
N ARG A 9 -11.72 -0.74 -4.70
CA ARG A 9 -12.44 0.39 -5.30
C ARG A 9 -13.01 1.34 -4.25
N SER A 10 -13.22 0.85 -3.04
CA SER A 10 -13.76 1.63 -1.92
C SER A 10 -13.13 1.18 -0.59
N PRO A 11 -11.79 1.23 -0.46
CA PRO A 11 -11.07 0.67 0.66
C PRO A 11 -11.55 1.13 2.03
N LYS A 12 -11.90 2.41 2.21
CA LYS A 12 -12.39 2.91 3.50
C LYS A 12 -13.67 2.21 3.98
N LYS A 13 -14.59 1.86 3.07
CA LYS A 13 -15.81 1.11 3.40
C LYS A 13 -15.51 -0.36 3.75
N ASN A 14 -14.38 -0.86 3.27
CA ASN A 14 -14.01 -2.27 3.33
C ASN A 14 -12.81 -2.54 4.25
N LEU A 15 -12.43 -1.59 5.13
CA LEU A 15 -11.21 -1.68 5.96
C LEU A 15 -11.10 -2.98 6.74
N ARG A 16 -12.19 -3.45 7.37
CA ARG A 16 -12.17 -4.71 8.13
C ARG A 16 -11.87 -5.93 7.26
N GLN A 17 -12.42 -5.96 6.04
CA GLN A 17 -12.19 -7.06 5.11
C GLN A 17 -10.77 -7.01 4.55
N LEU A 18 -10.29 -5.81 4.21
CA LEU A 18 -8.89 -5.60 3.82
C LEU A 18 -7.92 -6.00 4.93
N ARG A 19 -8.23 -5.67 6.18
CA ARG A 19 -7.44 -6.08 7.34
C ARG A 19 -7.40 -7.60 7.51
N CYS A 20 -8.55 -8.25 7.42
CA CYS A 20 -8.62 -9.71 7.48
C CYS A 20 -7.76 -10.37 6.38
N ILE A 21 -7.85 -9.88 5.14
CA ILE A 21 -7.03 -10.37 4.04
C ILE A 21 -5.54 -10.12 4.29
N TYR A 22 -5.19 -8.94 4.79
CA TYR A 22 -3.81 -8.58 5.14
C TYR A 22 -3.24 -9.52 6.21
N ASP A 23 -3.99 -9.76 7.29
CA ASP A 23 -3.55 -10.64 8.38
C ASP A 23 -3.36 -12.08 7.88
N VAL A 24 -4.23 -12.56 6.97
CA VAL A 24 -4.05 -13.86 6.30
C VAL A 24 -2.77 -13.88 5.45
N MET A 25 -2.48 -12.81 4.70
CA MET A 25 -1.24 -12.73 3.93
C MET A 25 -0.01 -12.76 4.83
N GLN A 26 0.00 -11.98 5.91
CA GLN A 26 1.07 -11.97 6.91
C GLN A 26 1.30 -13.36 7.51
N PHE A 27 0.22 -14.13 7.73
CA PHE A 27 0.31 -15.49 8.23
C PHE A 27 0.85 -16.50 7.19
N GLU A 28 0.52 -16.33 5.92
CA GLU A 28 0.94 -17.24 4.84
C GLU A 28 2.36 -16.95 4.31
N MET A 29 2.77 -15.69 4.29
CA MET A 29 4.10 -15.26 3.81
C MET A 29 5.28 -16.09 4.37
N PRO A 30 5.43 -16.30 5.70
CA PRO A 30 6.56 -17.07 6.22
C PRO A 30 6.56 -18.53 5.74
N LYS A 31 5.38 -19.11 5.49
CA LYS A 31 5.26 -20.49 4.97
C LYS A 31 5.71 -20.56 3.52
N VAL A 32 5.27 -19.62 2.68
CA VAL A 32 5.68 -19.56 1.27
C VAL A 32 7.18 -19.28 1.17
N ARG A 33 7.71 -18.38 2.00
CA ARG A 33 9.15 -18.13 2.11
C ARG A 33 9.94 -19.38 2.47
N GLN A 34 9.46 -20.16 3.43
CA GLN A 34 10.10 -21.43 3.80
C GLN A 34 10.07 -22.45 2.65
N LEU A 35 8.94 -22.59 1.96
CA LEU A 35 8.82 -23.48 0.79
C LEU A 35 9.76 -23.05 -0.35
N LEU A 36 9.86 -21.74 -0.60
CA LEU A 36 10.79 -21.19 -1.57
C LEU A 36 12.25 -21.48 -1.19
N ALA A 37 12.63 -21.33 0.08
CA ALA A 37 13.97 -21.65 0.55
C ALA A 37 14.31 -23.13 0.33
N LEU A 38 13.40 -24.04 0.68
CA LEU A 38 13.57 -25.48 0.45
C LEU A 38 13.68 -25.82 -1.03
N ALA A 39 12.81 -25.22 -1.87
CA ALA A 39 12.86 -25.41 -3.33
C ALA A 39 14.18 -24.90 -3.92
N THR A 40 14.69 -23.76 -3.44
CA THR A 40 15.97 -23.19 -3.86
C THR A 40 17.13 -24.13 -3.51
N ILE A 41 17.17 -24.66 -2.29
CA ILE A 41 18.20 -25.64 -1.89
C ILE A 41 18.14 -26.89 -2.77
N SER A 42 16.93 -27.40 -3.03
CA SER A 42 16.75 -28.61 -3.86
C SER A 42 17.21 -28.43 -5.31
N THR A 43 17.10 -27.20 -5.84
CA THR A 43 17.46 -26.88 -7.23
C THR A 43 18.93 -26.53 -7.40
N ALA A 44 19.66 -26.25 -6.30
CA ALA A 44 21.11 -26.06 -6.31
C ALA A 44 21.89 -27.37 -6.47
N ALA A 45 21.25 -28.53 -6.34
CA ALA A 45 21.91 -29.83 -6.49
C ALA A 45 22.37 -30.06 -7.95
N PRO A 46 23.56 -30.65 -8.20
CA PRO A 46 24.11 -30.83 -9.56
C PRO A 46 23.23 -31.62 -10.54
N ASN A 47 22.33 -32.46 -10.01
CA ASN A 47 21.40 -33.27 -10.78
C ASN A 47 19.93 -32.95 -10.44
N ALA A 48 19.65 -31.69 -10.11
CA ALA A 48 18.29 -31.27 -9.79
C ALA A 48 17.34 -31.61 -10.96
N PRO A 49 16.22 -32.32 -10.69
CA PRO A 49 15.27 -32.65 -11.74
C PRO A 49 14.64 -31.37 -12.28
N ALA A 50 14.39 -31.30 -13.60
CA ALA A 50 13.77 -30.14 -14.25
C ALA A 50 12.43 -29.73 -13.60
N MET A 51 11.71 -30.69 -13.02
CA MET A 51 10.49 -30.44 -12.26
C MET A 51 10.75 -29.59 -11.00
N GLY A 52 11.88 -29.81 -10.31
CA GLY A 52 12.28 -29.02 -9.15
C GLY A 52 12.50 -27.55 -9.51
N THR A 53 13.15 -27.27 -10.64
CA THR A 53 13.36 -25.90 -11.13
C THR A 53 12.03 -25.19 -11.44
N ARG A 54 11.08 -25.90 -12.05
CA ARG A 54 9.74 -25.37 -12.32
C ARG A 54 8.96 -25.06 -11.04
N VAL A 55 9.02 -25.95 -10.06
CA VAL A 55 8.40 -25.75 -8.75
C VAL A 55 9.03 -24.54 -8.03
N CYS A 56 10.35 -24.42 -8.05
CA CYS A 56 11.05 -23.26 -7.48
C CYS A 56 10.61 -21.95 -8.13
N SER A 57 10.55 -21.91 -9.47
CA SER A 57 10.05 -20.74 -10.21
C SER A 57 8.60 -20.40 -9.83
N SER A 58 7.73 -21.42 -9.70
CA SER A 58 6.34 -21.23 -9.27
C SER A 58 6.23 -20.60 -7.88
N TYR A 59 7.07 -21.03 -6.93
CA TYR A 59 7.12 -20.42 -5.59
C TYR A 59 7.63 -18.97 -5.62
N ARG A 60 8.61 -18.65 -6.47
CA ARG A 60 9.08 -17.25 -6.63
C ARG A 60 7.97 -16.34 -7.14
N VAL A 61 7.24 -16.78 -8.17
CA VAL A 61 6.09 -16.03 -8.71
C VAL A 61 5.00 -15.87 -7.64
N ALA A 62 4.63 -16.95 -6.96
CA ALA A 62 3.60 -16.90 -5.91
C ALA A 62 3.99 -15.95 -4.77
N TYR A 63 5.26 -15.96 -4.38
CA TYR A 63 5.76 -15.10 -3.32
C TYR A 63 5.82 -13.62 -3.75
N GLY A 64 6.25 -13.34 -4.99
CA GLY A 64 6.18 -11.99 -5.56
C GLY A 64 4.76 -11.43 -5.57
N ILE A 65 3.77 -12.23 -5.95
CA ILE A 65 2.35 -11.83 -5.90
C ILE A 65 1.93 -11.50 -4.46
N LEU A 66 2.30 -12.33 -3.48
CA LEU A 66 1.98 -12.08 -2.06
C LEU A 66 2.62 -10.78 -1.55
N LEU A 67 3.87 -10.52 -1.90
CA LEU A 67 4.57 -9.27 -1.55
C LEU A 67 3.87 -8.05 -2.14
N ALA A 68 3.53 -8.08 -3.43
CA ALA A 68 2.81 -6.99 -4.09
C ALA A 68 1.44 -6.71 -3.44
N MET A 69 0.66 -7.76 -3.17
CA MET A 69 -0.64 -7.61 -2.53
C MET A 69 -0.51 -7.07 -1.10
N THR A 70 0.46 -7.59 -0.34
CA THR A 70 0.75 -7.16 1.02
C THR A 70 1.15 -5.69 1.07
N ALA A 71 2.03 -5.24 0.17
CA ALA A 71 2.48 -3.86 0.12
C ALA A 71 1.30 -2.90 -0.16
N VAL A 72 0.49 -3.21 -1.18
CA VAL A 72 -0.65 -2.37 -1.57
C VAL A 72 -1.73 -2.30 -0.50
N ILE A 73 -2.11 -3.45 0.09
CA ILE A 73 -3.10 -3.48 1.16
C ILE A 73 -2.54 -2.81 2.41
N GLY A 74 -1.28 -3.07 2.76
CA GLY A 74 -0.60 -2.45 3.90
C GLY A 74 -0.55 -0.93 3.77
N HIS A 75 -0.17 -0.40 2.61
CA HIS A 75 -0.26 1.03 2.30
C HIS A 75 -1.68 1.56 2.49
N THR A 76 -2.67 0.87 1.93
CA THR A 76 -4.08 1.27 2.04
C THR A 76 -4.57 1.30 3.48
N LEU A 77 -4.19 0.32 4.30
CA LEU A 77 -4.54 0.27 5.71
C LEU A 77 -3.86 1.41 6.48
N ARG A 78 -2.59 1.73 6.22
CA ARG A 78 -1.84 2.81 6.89
C ARG A 78 -2.50 4.19 6.78
N ILE A 79 -3.34 4.41 5.77
CA ILE A 79 -4.05 5.68 5.59
C ILE A 79 -5.10 5.89 6.71
N TRP A 80 -5.79 4.82 7.13
CA TRP A 80 -6.97 4.92 8.01
C TRP A 80 -6.90 4.06 9.28
N ASP A 81 -5.97 3.12 9.37
CA ASP A 81 -5.72 2.28 10.53
C ASP A 81 -4.65 2.94 11.43
N THR A 82 -4.88 2.91 12.75
CA THR A 82 -3.95 3.46 13.74
C THR A 82 -2.84 2.48 14.13
N ASP A 83 -2.82 1.28 13.54
CA ASP A 83 -1.80 0.27 13.80
C ASP A 83 -0.42 0.67 13.27
N LEU A 84 0.46 1.03 14.20
CA LEU A 84 1.84 1.45 13.91
C LEU A 84 2.72 0.31 13.38
N THR A 85 2.33 -0.96 13.59
CA THR A 85 3.12 -2.12 13.11
C THR A 85 3.15 -2.21 11.59
N LEU A 86 2.16 -1.61 10.91
CA LEU A 86 2.06 -1.61 9.45
C LEU A 86 3.25 -0.95 8.75
N VAL A 87 3.94 -0.01 9.40
CA VAL A 87 5.16 0.60 8.85
C VAL A 87 6.31 -0.40 8.89
N GLY A 88 6.52 -1.07 10.02
CA GLY A 88 7.55 -2.12 10.13
C GLY A 88 7.32 -3.25 9.14
N ASN A 89 6.08 -3.74 9.04
CA ASN A 89 5.72 -4.76 8.06
C ASN A 89 5.93 -4.28 6.60
N SER A 90 5.80 -2.98 6.33
CA SER A 90 6.10 -2.42 5.01
C SER A 90 7.61 -2.49 4.71
N HIS A 91 8.47 -2.23 5.69
CA HIS A 91 9.92 -2.33 5.54
C HIS A 91 10.35 -3.79 5.37
N ASP A 92 9.81 -4.70 6.18
CA ASP A 92 10.05 -6.14 6.04
C ASP A 92 9.63 -6.63 4.64
N CYS A 93 8.50 -6.15 4.11
CA CYS A 93 8.04 -6.48 2.76
C CYS A 93 9.02 -5.97 1.68
N VAL A 94 9.59 -4.76 1.86
CA VAL A 94 10.61 -4.21 0.94
C VAL A 94 11.89 -5.05 0.99
N ASP A 95 12.35 -5.43 2.18
CA ASP A 95 13.56 -6.23 2.33
C ASP A 95 13.39 -7.64 1.70
N GLU A 96 12.22 -8.27 1.92
CA GLU A 96 11.88 -9.54 1.27
C GLU A 96 11.73 -9.42 -0.25
N CYS A 97 11.18 -8.30 -0.74
CA CYS A 97 11.07 -7.97 -2.15
C CYS A 97 12.44 -7.90 -2.83
N ILE A 98 13.38 -7.14 -2.25
CA ILE A 98 14.73 -7.00 -2.77
C ILE A 98 15.47 -8.34 -2.75
N ALA A 99 15.37 -9.10 -1.66
CA ALA A 99 15.97 -10.43 -1.57
C ALA A 99 15.42 -11.39 -2.64
N LEU A 100 14.14 -11.26 -3.02
CA LEU A 100 13.56 -12.06 -4.11
C LEU A 100 14.08 -11.62 -5.49
N VAL A 101 14.24 -10.32 -5.73
CA VAL A 101 14.84 -9.77 -6.96
C VAL A 101 16.23 -10.35 -7.17
N GLU A 102 17.09 -10.27 -6.15
CA GLU A 102 18.48 -10.78 -6.20
C GLU A 102 18.52 -12.30 -6.49
N GLN A 103 17.60 -13.07 -5.91
CA GLN A 103 17.50 -14.52 -6.17
C GLN A 103 17.08 -14.86 -7.60
N CYS A 104 16.49 -13.92 -8.33
CA CYS A 104 16.02 -14.13 -9.71
C CYS A 104 17.05 -13.71 -10.76
N GLU A 105 18.12 -13.04 -10.37
CA GLU A 105 19.09 -12.43 -11.30
C GLU A 105 19.67 -13.42 -12.31
N SER A 106 20.06 -14.61 -11.84
CA SER A 106 20.64 -15.65 -12.71
C SER A 106 19.66 -16.25 -13.72
N ALA A 107 18.36 -15.98 -13.58
CA ALA A 107 17.30 -16.50 -14.44
C ALA A 107 16.84 -15.49 -15.50
N ARG A 108 17.42 -14.29 -15.53
CA ARG A 108 17.08 -13.24 -16.50
C ARG A 108 17.48 -13.61 -17.94
N PRO A 109 16.76 -13.10 -18.96
CA PRO A 109 15.55 -12.27 -18.84
C PRO A 109 14.27 -13.11 -18.66
N TYR A 110 14.22 -14.33 -19.21
CA TYR A 110 12.96 -15.05 -19.38
C TYR A 110 12.46 -15.78 -18.12
N GLY A 111 13.36 -16.26 -17.26
CA GLY A 111 13.00 -16.94 -16.01
C GLY A 111 12.66 -15.98 -14.86
N ALA A 112 12.88 -14.68 -15.07
CA ALA A 112 12.66 -13.61 -14.10
C ALA A 112 11.76 -12.48 -14.64
N ASN A 113 11.07 -12.70 -15.76
CA ASN A 113 10.24 -11.68 -16.41
C ASN A 113 9.05 -11.19 -15.56
N PHE A 114 8.67 -11.93 -14.51
CA PHE A 114 7.62 -11.57 -13.57
C PHE A 114 8.11 -10.59 -12.48
N VAL A 115 9.43 -10.40 -12.34
CA VAL A 115 10.01 -9.57 -11.28
C VAL A 115 9.52 -8.13 -11.33
N PRO A 116 9.50 -7.47 -12.51
CA PRO A 116 8.97 -6.12 -12.61
C PRO A 116 7.51 -6.02 -12.16
N ASP A 117 6.68 -7.05 -12.39
CA ASP A 117 5.24 -7.01 -12.06
C ASP A 117 5.01 -6.78 -10.55
N PHE A 118 5.75 -7.49 -9.68
CA PHE A 118 5.60 -7.28 -8.24
C PHE A 118 6.39 -6.08 -7.74
N LEU A 119 7.61 -5.87 -8.25
CA LEU A 119 8.49 -4.81 -7.77
C LEU A 119 7.89 -3.42 -8.02
N THR A 120 7.24 -3.23 -9.17
CA THR A 120 6.51 -2.01 -9.51
C THR A 120 5.43 -1.68 -8.46
N MET A 121 4.69 -2.68 -8.00
CA MET A 121 3.61 -2.51 -7.01
C MET A 121 4.16 -2.24 -5.61
N VAL A 122 5.22 -2.95 -5.21
CA VAL A 122 5.88 -2.75 -3.91
C VAL A 122 6.50 -1.37 -3.84
N TRP A 123 7.27 -0.98 -4.87
CA TRP A 123 7.83 0.36 -4.98
C TRP A 123 6.72 1.41 -4.87
N ALA A 124 5.65 1.27 -5.64
CA ALA A 124 4.57 2.24 -5.63
C ALA A 124 3.92 2.43 -4.25
N ALA A 125 3.73 1.33 -3.51
CA ALA A 125 3.09 1.32 -2.20
C ALA A 125 4.01 1.78 -1.05
N THR A 126 5.33 1.76 -1.25
CA THR A 126 6.33 2.25 -0.28
C THR A 126 6.53 3.76 -0.45
N THR A 127 5.74 4.54 0.28
CA THR A 127 5.69 6.01 0.14
C THR A 127 6.58 6.78 1.12
N ASP A 128 7.13 6.11 2.13
CA ASP A 128 8.03 6.68 3.14
C ASP A 128 9.51 6.73 2.70
N GLY A 129 9.79 6.24 1.49
CA GLY A 129 11.12 6.32 0.88
C GLY A 129 12.08 5.18 1.25
N TYR A 130 11.67 4.23 2.10
CA TYR A 130 12.54 3.15 2.53
C TYR A 130 13.04 2.31 1.34
N ARG A 131 14.35 2.40 1.06
CA ARG A 131 15.06 1.72 -0.04
C ARG A 131 14.42 1.91 -1.43
N ASN A 132 13.69 3.01 -1.63
CA ASN A 132 13.03 3.29 -2.91
C ASN A 132 14.02 3.49 -4.06
N ASP A 133 15.19 4.08 -3.78
CA ASP A 133 16.23 4.30 -4.79
C ASP A 133 16.76 2.96 -5.33
N GLU A 134 17.04 2.02 -4.42
CA GLU A 134 17.51 0.68 -4.78
C GLU A 134 16.47 -0.11 -5.57
N MET A 135 15.21 -0.09 -5.15
CA MET A 135 14.13 -0.72 -5.92
C MET A 135 13.94 -0.06 -7.31
N ALA A 136 14.14 1.25 -7.42
CA ALA A 136 14.09 1.96 -8.70
C ALA A 136 15.26 1.57 -9.61
N GLU A 137 16.46 1.42 -9.06
CA GLU A 137 17.63 0.91 -9.79
C GLU A 137 17.36 -0.47 -10.38
N TYR A 138 16.75 -1.39 -9.61
CA TYR A 138 16.33 -2.68 -10.13
C TYR A 138 15.30 -2.56 -11.25
N LEU A 139 14.25 -1.73 -11.10
CA LEU A 139 13.24 -1.55 -12.16
C LEU A 139 13.88 -1.07 -13.47
N VAL A 140 14.74 -0.05 -13.39
CA VAL A 140 15.46 0.49 -14.56
C VAL A 140 16.43 -0.53 -15.14
N ASP A 141 17.06 -1.37 -14.32
CA ASP A 141 17.92 -2.42 -14.82
C ASP A 141 17.14 -3.51 -15.56
N TYR A 142 15.96 -3.91 -15.06
CA TYR A 142 15.07 -4.85 -15.73
C TYR A 142 14.47 -4.30 -17.04
N GLU A 143 14.35 -2.98 -17.21
CA GLU A 143 13.92 -2.39 -18.49
C GLU A 143 14.89 -2.74 -19.63
N LYS A 144 16.18 -2.97 -19.32
CA LYS A 144 17.18 -3.35 -20.33
C LYS A 144 16.92 -4.73 -20.93
N ASP A 145 16.15 -5.58 -20.25
CA ASP A 145 15.82 -6.93 -20.69
C ASP A 145 14.70 -6.95 -21.77
N SER A 146 13.97 -5.84 -21.94
CA SER A 146 12.78 -5.78 -22.80
C SER A 146 12.66 -4.43 -23.53
N ILE A 147 12.74 -4.47 -24.86
CA ILE A 147 12.58 -3.26 -25.69
C ILE A 147 11.21 -2.61 -25.44
N GLY A 148 11.22 -1.34 -25.06
CA GLY A 148 10.00 -0.55 -24.81
C GLY A 148 9.39 -0.78 -23.42
N ALA A 149 10.06 -1.47 -22.52
CA ALA A 149 9.67 -1.51 -21.12
C ALA A 149 9.83 -0.12 -20.47
N ASP A 150 8.87 0.22 -19.63
CA ASP A 150 8.85 1.43 -18.78
C ASP A 150 8.26 1.02 -17.43
N PHE A 151 9.01 0.20 -16.70
CA PHE A 151 8.58 -0.35 -15.42
C PHE A 151 8.59 0.74 -14.34
N MET A 152 9.58 1.63 -14.38
CA MET A 152 9.63 2.76 -13.46
C MET A 152 8.48 3.73 -13.69
N GLY A 153 8.15 4.07 -14.94
CA GLY A 153 6.98 4.88 -15.29
C GLY A 153 5.66 4.24 -14.85
N GLN A 154 5.53 2.93 -15.01
CA GLN A 154 4.39 2.18 -14.48
C GLN A 154 4.29 2.28 -12.95
N ALA A 155 5.42 2.19 -12.23
CA ALA A 155 5.46 2.27 -10.77
C ALA A 155 5.02 3.65 -10.28
N MET A 156 5.50 4.72 -10.93
CA MET A 156 5.06 6.09 -10.67
C MET A 156 3.55 6.26 -10.91
N SER A 157 3.04 5.76 -12.03
CA SER A 157 1.60 5.83 -12.34
C SER A 157 0.72 5.06 -11.34
N ILE A 158 1.21 3.92 -10.80
CA ILE A 158 0.51 3.20 -9.74
C ILE A 158 0.49 4.03 -8.46
N ARG A 159 1.62 4.62 -8.06
CA ARG A 159 1.70 5.45 -6.86
C ARG A 159 0.78 6.66 -6.93
N GLU A 160 0.74 7.35 -8.07
CA GLU A 160 -0.18 8.46 -8.30
C GLU A 160 -1.65 8.04 -8.12
N ARG A 161 -2.01 6.84 -8.61
CA ARG A 161 -3.37 6.30 -8.42
C ARG A 161 -3.68 5.98 -6.95
N LEU A 162 -2.70 5.51 -6.19
CA LEU A 162 -2.87 5.29 -4.74
C LEU A 162 -3.11 6.61 -4.00
N PHE A 163 -2.34 7.66 -4.30
CA PHE A 163 -2.56 9.00 -3.73
C PHE A 163 -3.89 9.62 -4.17
N ALA A 164 -4.27 9.47 -5.43
CA ALA A 164 -5.56 9.97 -5.91
C ALA A 164 -6.75 9.26 -5.23
N MET A 165 -6.62 7.96 -4.95
CA MET A 165 -7.60 7.18 -4.19
C MET A 165 -7.74 7.70 -2.75
N GLU A 166 -6.61 7.93 -2.07
CA GLU A 166 -6.57 8.53 -0.72
C GLU A 166 -7.25 9.90 -0.69
N ALA A 167 -6.87 10.79 -1.60
CA ALA A 167 -7.42 12.14 -1.68
C ALA A 167 -8.94 12.14 -1.94
N ARG A 168 -9.43 11.23 -2.79
CA ARG A 168 -10.86 11.09 -3.08
C ARG A 168 -11.65 10.69 -1.83
N GLU A 169 -11.18 9.70 -1.08
CA GLU A 169 -11.93 9.17 0.07
C GLU A 169 -11.83 10.03 1.33
N THR A 170 -10.77 10.84 1.45
CA THR A 170 -10.65 11.88 2.48
C THR A 170 -11.52 13.10 2.16
N ALA A 171 -11.60 13.52 0.90
CA ALA A 171 -12.47 14.63 0.49
C ALA A 171 -13.97 14.31 0.66
N GLU A 172 -14.40 13.07 0.38
CA GLU A 172 -15.78 12.63 0.65
C GLU A 172 -16.15 12.75 2.13
N GLU A 173 -15.21 12.47 3.04
CA GLU A 173 -15.43 12.61 4.48
C GLU A 173 -15.56 14.07 4.92
N VAL A 174 -14.67 14.94 4.45
CA VAL A 174 -14.74 16.36 4.75
C VAL A 174 -16.09 16.94 4.33
N LYS A 175 -16.60 16.54 3.17
CA LYS A 175 -17.92 16.96 2.69
C LYS A 175 -19.06 16.40 3.56
N LEU A 176 -19.02 15.11 3.90
CA LEU A 176 -20.04 14.45 4.74
C LEU A 176 -20.08 14.99 6.18
N VAL A 177 -18.96 15.48 6.71
CA VAL A 177 -18.89 16.07 8.06
C VAL A 177 -19.30 17.54 8.02
N LEU A 178 -18.86 18.29 7.01
CA LEU A 178 -19.13 19.74 6.92
C LEU A 178 -20.58 20.04 6.53
N ASP A 179 -21.18 19.32 5.58
CA ASP A 179 -22.54 19.60 5.12
C ASP A 179 -23.59 19.57 6.26
N PRO A 180 -23.68 18.52 7.11
CA PRO A 180 -24.60 18.51 8.24
C PRO A 180 -24.19 19.45 9.38
N ALA A 181 -22.88 19.71 9.57
CA ALA A 181 -22.41 20.68 10.57
C ALA A 181 -22.81 22.11 10.18
N LEU A 182 -22.65 22.49 8.91
CA LEU A 182 -23.10 23.77 8.36
C LEU A 182 -24.63 23.90 8.48
N GLU A 183 -25.38 22.85 8.15
CA GLU A 183 -26.84 22.86 8.31
C GLU A 183 -27.26 23.05 9.77
N SER A 184 -26.55 22.45 10.73
CA SER A 184 -26.82 22.60 12.16
C SER A 184 -26.50 24.01 12.68
N LEU A 185 -25.45 24.64 12.14
CA LEU A 185 -25.07 26.02 12.45
C LEU A 185 -26.06 27.04 11.87
N VAL A 186 -26.57 26.81 10.67
CA VAL A 186 -27.58 27.66 10.03
C VAL A 186 -28.95 27.52 10.70
N LYS A 187 -29.26 26.36 11.29
CA LYS A 187 -30.51 26.09 12.03
C LYS A 187 -30.42 26.40 13.54
N GLY A 188 -29.25 26.80 14.04
CA GLY A 188 -29.06 27.18 15.45
C GLY A 188 -29.80 28.48 15.79
N PRO A 189 -30.23 28.68 17.05
CA PRO A 189 -30.91 29.91 17.44
C PRO A 189 -29.98 31.10 17.25
N VAL A 190 -30.43 32.09 16.47
CA VAL A 190 -29.79 33.40 16.40
C VAL A 190 -29.83 34.00 17.81
N VAL A 191 -28.70 33.95 18.52
CA VAL A 191 -28.56 34.70 19.77
C VAL A 191 -28.55 36.17 19.36
N SER A 192 -29.71 36.82 19.48
CA SER A 192 -29.84 38.26 19.34
C SER A 192 -28.92 38.92 20.36
N VAL A 193 -27.91 39.63 19.86
CA VAL A 193 -27.02 40.47 20.65
C VAL A 193 -27.89 41.51 21.35
N GLN A 194 -28.10 41.33 22.65
CA GLN A 194 -28.89 42.24 23.46
C GLN A 194 -28.09 43.53 23.61
N GLU A 195 -28.62 44.62 23.06
CA GLU A 195 -28.03 45.96 23.16
C GLU A 195 -27.77 46.32 24.62
N ILE A 196 -26.51 46.59 24.94
CA ILE A 196 -26.09 47.11 26.24
C ILE A 196 -26.58 48.57 26.30
N GLN A 197 -27.68 48.83 27.00
CA GLN A 197 -28.09 50.19 27.35
C GLN A 197 -27.16 50.76 28.44
N PRO A 198 -26.69 52.03 28.31
CA PRO A 198 -25.86 52.65 29.32
C PRO A 198 -26.70 53.05 30.53
N ALA A 199 -26.29 52.64 31.73
CA ALA A 199 -26.90 53.05 32.98
C ALA A 199 -26.60 54.54 33.25
N VAL A 200 -27.65 55.36 33.30
CA VAL A 200 -27.57 56.74 33.79
C VAL A 200 -27.54 56.69 35.32
N SER A 201 -26.44 57.15 35.91
CA SER A 201 -26.27 57.25 37.36
C SER A 201 -26.73 58.65 37.80
N GLU A 202 -27.88 58.73 38.46
CA GLU A 202 -28.31 59.95 39.16
C GLU A 202 -27.59 60.03 40.51
N CYS A 203 -26.73 61.03 40.66
CA CYS A 203 -26.07 61.38 41.92
C CYS A 203 -26.96 62.42 42.64
N VAL A 204 -27.63 61.99 43.71
CA VAL A 204 -28.32 62.89 44.65
C VAL A 204 -27.33 63.30 45.73
N ILE A 205 -27.00 64.60 45.78
CA ILE A 205 -26.24 65.21 46.85
C ILE A 205 -27.22 65.65 47.94
N LEU A 206 -27.02 65.16 49.17
CA LEU A 206 -27.52 65.76 50.42
C LEU A 206 -26.32 66.37 51.15
#